data_AF-A0A536BAG4-F1
#
_entry.id   AF-A0A536BAG4-F1
#
_cell.length_a   1.000
_cell.length_b   1.000
_cell.length_c   1.000
_cell.angle_alpha   90.00
_cell.angle_beta   90.00
_cell.angle_gamma   90.00
#
_symmetry.space_group_name_H-M   'P 1'
#
loop_
_entity.id
_entity.type
_entity.pdbx_description
1 polymer ?
#
loop_
_entity_poly.entity_id
_entity_poly.type
_entity_poly.pdbx_seq_one_letter_code
_entity_poly.pdbx_strand_id
1 'polypeptide(L)'
;MFGRLAAATFSGTRIGYPAMIAVVAAVAMTAGNLLALTQTSVRRLLAYSGIAQAGFALMAFTDLKRVGISALLVFLVALALTSLGAFGPVVAYARSVHSDAIRDLAGMSRWSPGLALTLVLALLSLAGLPPLAGFFGKLLVLQAAVDGGYAWLAVIGVANMALAVFGYLRVIRTVFLDSPVFEVVPVRLDGGIRAAIGLASVGIVFMGLLMGPLYAAASYGRAALLH
;
A
#
# COMPACT_ATOMS: atom_id res chain seq x y z
N MET A 1 12.09 6.90 16.67
CA MET A 1 12.05 6.38 18.06
C MET A 1 12.15 4.85 18.11
N PHE A 2 11.26 4.10 17.46
CA PHE A 2 11.26 2.62 17.48
C PHE A 2 12.58 1.97 16.97
N GLY A 3 13.13 2.44 15.85
CA GLY A 3 14.38 1.87 15.29
C GLY A 3 15.61 2.04 16.19
N ARG A 4 15.67 3.13 16.98
CA ARG A 4 16.77 3.37 17.95
C ARG A 4 16.64 2.49 19.19
N LEU A 5 15.41 2.27 19.66
CA LEU A 5 15.14 1.39 20.81
C LEU A 5 15.53 -0.06 20.49
N ALA A 6 15.14 -0.57 19.32
CA ALA A 6 15.49 -1.93 18.90
C ALA A 6 17.02 -2.12 18.78
N ALA A 7 17.73 -1.17 18.18
CA ALA A 7 19.19 -1.25 18.06
C ALA A 7 19.92 -1.23 19.41
N ALA A 8 19.42 -0.45 20.39
CA ALA A 8 20.01 -0.34 21.72
C ALA A 8 19.70 -1.54 22.62
N THR A 9 18.51 -2.15 22.49
CA THR A 9 18.08 -3.26 23.35
C THR A 9 18.63 -4.62 22.89
N PHE A 10 18.85 -4.83 21.59
CA PHE A 10 19.21 -6.13 21.03
C PHE A 10 20.68 -6.25 20.58
N SER A 11 21.56 -5.32 20.97
CA SER A 11 22.98 -5.35 20.59
C SER A 11 23.78 -6.52 21.20
N GLY A 12 23.20 -7.26 22.16
CA GLY A 12 23.82 -8.40 22.84
C GLY A 12 23.24 -9.79 22.49
N THR A 13 22.31 -9.89 21.53
CA THR A 13 21.62 -11.14 21.20
C THR A 13 22.33 -11.90 20.06
N ARG A 14 22.37 -13.25 20.11
CA ARG A 14 22.98 -14.08 19.04
C ARG A 14 22.26 -13.99 17.68
N ILE A 15 20.98 -13.62 17.70
CA ILE A 15 20.18 -13.32 16.51
C ILE A 15 20.05 -11.79 16.44
N GLY A 16 20.60 -11.17 15.40
CA GLY A 16 20.47 -9.73 15.22
C GLY A 16 19.00 -9.33 15.02
N TYR A 17 18.60 -8.18 15.58
CA TYR A 17 17.25 -7.61 15.39
C TYR A 17 16.76 -7.55 13.92
N PRO A 18 17.61 -7.35 12.88
CA PRO A 18 17.14 -7.32 11.50
C PRO A 18 16.56 -8.67 11.04
N ALA A 19 17.08 -9.79 11.55
CA ALA A 19 16.58 -11.12 11.22
C ALA A 19 15.20 -11.38 11.85
N MET A 20 14.98 -10.91 13.09
CA MET A 20 13.67 -11.01 13.73
C MET A 20 12.62 -10.18 12.97
N ILE A 21 12.98 -8.95 12.59
CA ILE A 21 12.09 -8.09 11.80
C ILE A 21 11.81 -8.70 10.43
N ALA A 22 12.80 -9.31 9.78
CA ALA A 22 12.62 -9.98 8.48
C ALA A 22 11.57 -11.10 8.56
N VAL A 23 11.58 -11.92 9.61
CA VAL A 23 10.59 -12.98 9.80
C VAL A 23 9.20 -12.38 10.06
N VAL A 24 9.09 -11.39 10.94
CA VAL A 24 7.80 -10.72 11.23
C VAL A 24 7.25 -10.05 9.97
N ALA A 25 8.10 -9.41 9.17
CA ALA A 25 7.75 -8.81 7.90
C ALA A 25 7.17 -9.87 6.95
N ALA A 26 7.86 -11.01 6.77
CA ALA A 26 7.43 -12.11 5.90
C ALA A 26 6.06 -12.67 6.32
N VAL A 27 5.85 -12.87 7.63
CA VAL A 27 4.57 -13.35 8.16
C VAL A 27 3.47 -12.31 7.95
N ALA A 28 3.72 -11.04 8.26
CA ALA A 28 2.72 -9.97 8.12
C ALA A 28 2.28 -9.78 6.65
N MET A 29 3.23 -9.75 5.71
CA MET A 29 2.90 -9.63 4.28
C MET A 29 2.10 -10.83 3.77
N THR A 30 2.53 -12.04 4.11
CA THR A 30 1.91 -13.28 3.63
C THR A 30 0.54 -13.51 4.24
N ALA A 31 0.42 -13.40 5.57
CA ALA A 31 -0.86 -13.55 6.25
C ALA A 31 -1.85 -12.46 5.83
N GLY A 32 -1.40 -11.20 5.71
CA GLY A 32 -2.24 -10.09 5.26
C GLY A 32 -2.83 -10.33 3.87
N ASN A 33 -2.00 -10.73 2.90
CA ASN A 33 -2.48 -11.00 1.54
C ASN A 33 -3.38 -12.23 1.46
N LEU A 34 -3.04 -13.33 2.13
CA LEU A 34 -3.86 -14.54 2.14
C LEU A 34 -5.24 -14.28 2.77
N LEU A 35 -5.28 -13.58 3.90
CA LEU A 35 -6.53 -13.23 4.56
C LEU A 35 -7.34 -12.21 3.77
N ALA A 36 -6.70 -11.31 3.01
CA ALA A 36 -7.39 -10.37 2.13
C ALA A 36 -8.15 -11.09 1.00
N LEU A 37 -7.61 -12.19 0.46
CA LEU A 37 -8.24 -12.94 -0.64
C LEU A 37 -9.58 -13.58 -0.26
N THR A 38 -9.74 -13.96 1.00
CA THR A 38 -10.96 -14.60 1.50
C THR A 38 -12.04 -13.61 1.90
N GLN A 39 -11.74 -12.30 1.93
CA GLN A 39 -12.70 -11.29 2.36
C GLN A 39 -13.80 -11.05 1.32
N THR A 40 -15.01 -10.85 1.82
CA THR A 40 -16.19 -10.46 1.05
C THR A 40 -16.54 -8.99 1.20
N SER A 41 -16.02 -8.32 2.23
CA SER A 41 -16.13 -6.87 2.44
C SER A 41 -14.89 -6.16 1.89
N VAL A 42 -15.10 -5.10 1.11
CA VAL A 42 -14.00 -4.30 0.55
C VAL A 42 -13.23 -3.58 1.67
N ARG A 43 -13.91 -3.15 2.74
CA ARG A 43 -13.27 -2.49 3.88
C ARG A 43 -12.33 -3.45 4.61
N ARG A 44 -12.76 -4.69 4.83
CA ARG A 44 -11.93 -5.73 5.46
C ARG A 44 -10.77 -6.11 4.54
N LEU A 45 -11.01 -6.27 3.24
CA LEU A 45 -9.96 -6.54 2.25
C LEU A 45 -8.85 -5.47 2.30
N LEU A 46 -9.22 -4.18 2.35
CA LEU A 46 -8.26 -3.08 2.49
C LEU A 46 -7.56 -3.06 3.85
N ALA A 47 -8.23 -3.44 4.94
CA ALA A 47 -7.60 -3.54 6.25
C ALA A 47 -6.51 -4.64 6.30
N TYR A 48 -6.80 -5.83 5.79
CA TYR A 48 -5.80 -6.91 5.68
C TYR A 48 -4.69 -6.56 4.69
N SER A 49 -5.01 -5.83 3.62
CA SER A 49 -4.00 -5.25 2.73
C SER A 49 -3.07 -4.30 3.47
N GLY A 50 -3.60 -3.47 4.39
CA GLY A 50 -2.80 -2.61 5.25
C GLY A 50 -1.80 -3.39 6.11
N ILE A 51 -2.21 -4.54 6.66
CA ILE A 51 -1.30 -5.46 7.38
C ILE A 51 -0.19 -5.94 6.44
N ALA A 52 -0.53 -6.29 5.20
CA ALA A 52 0.46 -6.74 4.24
C ALA A 52 1.47 -5.63 3.86
N GLN A 53 0.98 -4.40 3.66
CA GLN A 53 1.83 -3.22 3.39
C GLN A 53 2.70 -2.86 4.60
N ALA A 54 2.22 -3.05 5.83
CA ALA A 54 3.05 -2.89 7.02
C ALA A 54 4.21 -3.90 7.04
N GLY A 55 4.00 -5.13 6.56
CA GLY A 55 5.06 -6.10 6.32
C GLY A 55 6.13 -5.59 5.36
N PHE A 56 5.73 -4.95 4.26
CA PHE A 56 6.69 -4.25 3.38
C PHE A 56 7.39 -3.12 4.12
N ALA A 57 6.71 -2.24 4.87
CA ALA A 57 7.39 -1.20 5.65
C ALA A 57 8.45 -1.76 6.61
N LEU A 58 8.16 -2.87 7.30
CA LEU A 58 9.09 -3.55 8.20
C LEU A 58 10.33 -4.08 7.48
N MET A 59 10.19 -4.52 6.23
CA MET A 59 11.32 -4.98 5.41
C MET A 59 12.41 -3.90 5.28
N ALA A 60 12.06 -2.60 5.27
CA ALA A 60 13.04 -1.51 5.17
C ALA A 60 13.98 -1.40 6.38
N PHE A 61 13.61 -1.99 7.53
CA PHE A 61 14.44 -1.98 8.74
C PHE A 61 15.58 -2.99 8.71
N THR A 62 15.65 -3.83 7.67
CA THR A 62 16.72 -4.81 7.50
C THR A 62 18.08 -4.16 7.22
N ASP A 63 18.10 -2.98 6.58
CA ASP A 63 19.29 -2.14 6.39
C ASP A 63 19.01 -0.65 6.63
N LEU A 64 18.91 -0.24 7.89
CA LEU A 64 18.68 1.17 8.27
C LEU A 64 19.84 2.11 7.93
N LYS A 65 21.07 1.59 7.78
CA LYS A 65 22.28 2.44 7.68
C LYS A 65 22.48 2.98 6.27
N ARG A 66 22.16 2.20 5.23
CA ARG A 66 22.36 2.62 3.83
C ARG A 66 21.07 3.17 3.24
N VAL A 67 20.13 2.29 2.89
CA VAL A 67 18.99 2.65 2.03
C VAL A 67 17.67 2.64 2.80
N GLY A 68 17.57 1.88 3.89
CA GLY A 68 16.31 1.54 4.55
C GLY A 68 15.48 2.72 5.04
N ILE A 69 16.10 3.75 5.65
CA ILE A 69 15.34 4.94 6.12
C ILE A 69 14.72 5.70 4.95
N SER A 70 15.50 5.93 3.88
CA SER A 70 15.02 6.68 2.72
C SER A 70 13.97 5.87 1.94
N ALA A 71 14.19 4.55 1.78
CA ALA A 71 13.21 3.63 1.21
C ALA A 71 11.89 3.63 1.99
N LEU A 72 11.95 3.54 3.33
CA LEU A 72 10.79 3.58 4.20
C LEU A 72 9.99 4.86 4.04
N LEU A 73 10.66 6.02 4.04
CA LEU A 73 9.99 7.32 3.91
C LEU A 73 9.26 7.44 2.56
N VAL A 74 9.94 7.08 1.46
CA VAL A 74 9.33 7.08 0.13
C VAL A 74 8.14 6.11 0.08
N PHE A 75 8.29 4.91 0.64
CA PHE A 75 7.23 3.92 0.72
C PHE A 75 6.03 4.41 1.54
N LEU A 76 6.24 5.06 2.69
CA LEU A 76 5.17 5.57 3.53
C LEU A 76 4.38 6.69 2.86
N VAL A 77 5.04 7.58 2.12
CA VAL A 77 4.35 8.60 1.32
C VAL A 77 3.52 7.95 0.21
N ALA A 78 4.09 6.97 -0.50
CA ALA A 78 3.38 6.20 -1.52
C ALA A 78 2.13 5.51 -0.93
N LEU A 79 2.32 4.87 0.23
CA LEU A 79 1.28 4.15 0.94
C LEU A 79 0.19 5.10 1.44
N ALA A 80 0.54 6.28 1.95
CA ALA A 80 -0.44 7.27 2.41
C ALA A 80 -1.34 7.75 1.27
N LEU A 81 -0.74 8.17 0.14
CA LEU A 81 -1.48 8.59 -1.06
C LEU A 81 -2.36 7.46 -1.59
N THR A 82 -1.81 6.25 -1.67
CA THR A 82 -2.53 5.07 -2.14
C THR A 82 -3.66 4.69 -1.20
N SER A 83 -3.46 4.76 0.12
CA SER A 83 -4.48 4.44 1.12
C SER A 83 -5.62 5.46 1.08
N LEU A 84 -5.32 6.74 0.89
CA LEU A 84 -6.34 7.77 0.68
C LEU A 84 -7.15 7.50 -0.60
N GLY A 85 -6.47 7.14 -1.69
CA GLY A 85 -7.11 6.78 -2.96
C GLY A 85 -7.92 5.47 -2.91
N ALA A 86 -7.61 4.56 -1.99
CA ALA A 86 -8.36 3.32 -1.82
C ALA A 86 -9.56 3.50 -0.87
N PHE A 87 -9.33 4.02 0.34
CA PHE A 87 -10.38 4.18 1.34
C PHE A 87 -11.36 5.31 1.00
N GLY A 88 -10.91 6.40 0.39
CA GLY A 88 -11.77 7.55 0.05
C GLY A 88 -12.97 7.17 -0.82
N PRO A 89 -12.75 6.61 -2.03
CA PRO A 89 -13.83 6.16 -2.90
C PRO A 89 -14.71 5.08 -2.29
N VAL A 90 -14.09 4.11 -1.59
CA VAL A 90 -14.83 3.02 -0.93
C VAL A 90 -15.76 3.55 0.15
N VAL A 91 -15.29 4.45 1.01
CA VAL A 91 -16.12 5.02 2.08
C VAL A 91 -17.24 5.89 1.51
N ALA A 92 -16.94 6.69 0.49
CA ALA A 92 -17.94 7.53 -0.17
C ALA A 92 -19.06 6.69 -0.81
N TYR A 93 -18.68 5.64 -1.54
CA TYR A 93 -19.64 4.76 -2.22
C TYR A 93 -20.39 3.83 -1.26
N ALA A 94 -19.71 3.29 -0.23
CA ALA A 94 -20.35 2.47 0.78
C ALA A 94 -21.41 3.24 1.59
N ARG A 95 -21.24 4.56 1.76
CA ARG A 95 -22.26 5.42 2.39
C ARG A 95 -23.50 5.61 1.53
N SER A 96 -23.36 5.75 0.21
CA SER A 96 -24.53 5.89 -0.68
C SER A 96 -25.31 4.58 -0.78
N VAL A 97 -24.62 3.44 -0.77
CA VAL A 97 -25.20 2.11 -0.95
C VAL A 97 -25.59 1.45 0.38
N HIS A 98 -25.11 1.98 1.52
CA HIS A 98 -25.29 1.40 2.86
C HIS A 98 -24.75 -0.04 2.98
N SER A 99 -23.72 -0.38 2.21
CA SER A 99 -23.06 -1.69 2.23
C SER A 99 -21.57 -1.56 1.91
N ASP A 100 -20.77 -2.46 2.47
CA ASP A 100 -19.34 -2.60 2.20
C ASP A 100 -18.98 -3.94 1.53
N ALA A 101 -19.98 -4.70 1.04
CA ALA A 101 -19.73 -5.94 0.33
C ALA A 101 -19.12 -5.66 -1.06
N ILE A 102 -18.15 -6.47 -1.47
CA ILE A 102 -17.47 -6.31 -2.76
C ILE A 102 -18.48 -6.40 -3.91
N ARG A 103 -19.45 -7.31 -3.84
CA ARG A 103 -20.52 -7.47 -4.84
C ARG A 103 -21.36 -6.21 -5.04
N ASP A 104 -21.50 -5.38 -4.01
CA ASP A 104 -22.32 -4.18 -4.04
C ASP A 104 -21.57 -3.00 -4.70
N LEU A 105 -20.29 -3.18 -5.03
CA LEU A 105 -19.52 -2.27 -5.89
C LEU A 105 -19.85 -2.45 -7.38
N ALA A 106 -20.67 -3.44 -7.75
CA ALA A 106 -21.03 -3.70 -9.14
C ALA A 106 -21.70 -2.47 -9.78
N GLY A 107 -21.21 -2.07 -10.95
CA GLY A 107 -21.69 -0.89 -11.68
C GLY A 107 -21.24 0.46 -11.12
N MET A 108 -20.35 0.50 -10.10
CA MET A 108 -19.76 1.74 -9.57
C MET A 108 -19.09 2.59 -10.66
N SER A 109 -18.53 1.95 -11.70
CA SER A 109 -17.96 2.61 -12.88
C SER A 109 -18.97 3.39 -13.72
N ARG A 110 -20.25 2.99 -13.72
CA ARG A 110 -21.33 3.66 -14.46
C ARG A 110 -21.89 4.85 -13.68
N TRP A 111 -22.13 4.66 -12.39
CA TRP A 111 -22.78 5.66 -11.53
C TRP A 111 -21.81 6.71 -10.98
N SER A 112 -20.54 6.33 -10.79
CA SER A 112 -19.52 7.18 -10.18
C SER A 112 -18.13 6.93 -10.81
N PRO A 113 -17.96 7.22 -12.11
CA PRO A 113 -16.74 6.87 -12.86
C PRO A 113 -15.46 7.44 -12.24
N GLY A 114 -15.50 8.65 -11.69
CA GLY A 114 -14.35 9.25 -11.00
C GLY A 114 -13.91 8.46 -9.76
N LEU A 115 -14.87 8.03 -8.93
CA LEU A 115 -14.57 7.20 -7.75
C LEU A 115 -14.03 5.83 -8.16
N ALA A 116 -14.63 5.22 -9.19
CA ALA A 116 -14.20 3.93 -9.72
C ALA A 116 -12.75 4.00 -10.24
N LEU A 117 -12.42 5.05 -11.00
CA LEU A 117 -11.08 5.26 -11.54
C LEU A 117 -10.05 5.42 -10.42
N THR A 118 -10.31 6.27 -9.42
CA THR A 118 -9.40 6.46 -8.29
C THR A 118 -9.19 5.16 -7.51
N LEU A 119 -10.27 4.40 -7.28
CA LEU A 119 -10.18 3.11 -6.59
C LEU A 119 -9.28 2.13 -7.37
N VAL A 120 -9.46 2.01 -8.69
CA VAL A 120 -8.60 1.14 -9.52
C VAL A 120 -7.15 1.59 -9.46
N LEU A 121 -6.87 2.88 -9.64
CA LEU A 121 -5.51 3.41 -9.56
C LEU A 121 -4.87 3.09 -8.21
N ALA A 122 -5.62 3.23 -7.12
CA ALA A 122 -5.14 2.90 -5.79
C ALA A 122 -4.91 1.39 -5.61
N LEU A 123 -5.83 0.54 -6.07
CA LEU A 123 -5.68 -0.92 -5.98
C LEU A 123 -4.49 -1.43 -6.81
N LEU A 124 -4.29 -0.90 -8.02
CA LEU A 124 -3.12 -1.22 -8.85
C LEU A 124 -1.82 -0.69 -8.21
N SER A 125 -1.87 0.45 -7.54
CA SER A 125 -0.74 0.98 -6.77
C SER A 125 -0.44 0.11 -5.56
N LEU A 126 -1.46 -0.35 -4.81
CA LEU A 126 -1.29 -1.32 -3.72
C LEU A 126 -0.72 -2.65 -4.20
N ALA A 127 -1.10 -3.11 -5.39
CA ALA A 127 -0.50 -4.27 -6.03
C ALA A 127 1.00 -4.04 -6.29
N GLY A 128 1.34 -2.81 -6.65
CA GLY A 128 2.68 -2.41 -7.07
C GLY A 128 2.89 -2.67 -8.56
N LEU A 129 1.90 -2.35 -9.39
CA LEU A 129 2.10 -2.34 -10.84
C LEU A 129 2.92 -1.12 -11.27
N PRO A 130 3.95 -1.28 -12.11
CA PRO A 130 4.56 -0.16 -12.82
C PRO A 130 3.49 0.52 -13.69
N PRO A 131 3.39 1.87 -13.79
CA PRO A 131 4.28 2.93 -13.32
C PRO A 131 3.78 3.66 -12.02
N LEU A 132 3.03 2.99 -11.16
CA LEU A 132 2.33 3.64 -10.05
C LEU A 132 3.22 3.84 -8.80
N ALA A 133 2.81 4.78 -7.93
CA ALA A 133 3.52 5.12 -6.70
C ALA A 133 3.95 3.90 -5.85
N GLY A 134 3.04 2.94 -5.66
CA GLY A 134 3.30 1.78 -4.81
C GLY A 134 4.35 0.81 -5.37
N PHE A 135 4.57 0.78 -6.69
CA PHE A 135 5.66 -0.01 -7.28
C PHE A 135 7.02 0.53 -6.83
N PHE A 136 7.22 1.83 -7.02
CA PHE A 136 8.47 2.51 -6.70
C PHE A 136 8.80 2.48 -5.21
N GLY A 137 7.80 2.65 -4.35
CA GLY A 137 7.97 2.48 -2.90
C GLY A 137 8.43 1.07 -2.55
N LYS A 138 7.77 0.04 -3.09
CA LYS A 138 8.13 -1.35 -2.80
C LYS A 138 9.48 -1.75 -3.37
N LEU A 139 9.86 -1.27 -4.54
CA LEU A 139 11.17 -1.53 -5.13
C LEU A 139 12.31 -1.10 -4.22
N LEU A 140 12.25 0.12 -3.67
CA LEU A 140 13.28 0.62 -2.76
C LEU A 140 13.38 -0.21 -1.47
N VAL A 141 12.24 -0.69 -0.97
CA VAL A 141 12.21 -1.50 0.24
C VAL A 141 12.70 -2.94 -0.02
N LEU A 142 12.36 -3.51 -1.18
CA LEU A 142 12.93 -4.78 -1.66
C LEU A 142 14.45 -4.67 -1.82
N GLN A 143 14.92 -3.57 -2.40
CA GLN A 143 16.35 -3.29 -2.55
C GLN A 143 17.03 -3.19 -1.18
N ALA A 144 16.44 -2.50 -0.21
CA ALA A 144 16.98 -2.43 1.15
C ALA A 144 17.12 -3.82 1.80
N ALA A 145 16.21 -4.75 1.54
CA ALA A 145 16.34 -6.12 2.01
C ALA A 145 17.46 -6.89 1.32
N VAL A 146 17.63 -6.73 0.02
CA VAL A 146 18.73 -7.37 -0.72
C VAL A 146 20.08 -6.84 -0.23
N ASP A 147 20.22 -5.51 -0.12
CA ASP A 147 21.44 -4.84 0.36
C ASP A 147 21.76 -5.21 1.82
N GLY A 148 20.73 -5.45 2.63
CA GLY A 148 20.85 -5.96 4.01
C GLY A 148 21.17 -7.45 4.13
N GLY A 149 21.32 -8.18 3.03
CA GLY A 149 21.61 -9.63 3.03
C GLY A 149 20.39 -10.54 3.18
N TYR A 150 19.17 -10.00 3.08
CA TYR A 150 17.90 -10.71 3.19
C TYR A 150 17.24 -10.92 1.82
N ALA A 151 17.98 -11.36 0.81
CA ALA A 151 17.45 -11.58 -0.54
C ALA A 151 16.26 -12.54 -0.59
N TRP A 152 16.23 -13.55 0.28
CA TRP A 152 15.09 -14.46 0.43
C TRP A 152 13.79 -13.72 0.80
N LEU A 153 13.88 -12.67 1.60
CA LEU A 153 12.74 -11.84 2.00
C LEU A 153 12.22 -11.03 0.82
N ALA A 154 13.11 -10.55 -0.05
CA ALA A 154 12.73 -9.87 -1.28
C ALA A 154 11.96 -10.80 -2.23
N VAL A 155 12.37 -12.08 -2.35
CA VAL A 155 11.64 -13.09 -3.14
C VAL A 155 10.23 -13.29 -2.59
N ILE A 156 10.08 -13.43 -1.26
CA ILE A 156 8.75 -13.51 -0.62
C ILE A 156 7.94 -12.25 -0.86
N GLY A 157 8.56 -11.07 -0.83
CA GLY A 157 7.92 -9.80 -1.14
C GLY A 157 7.35 -9.77 -2.56
N VAL A 158 8.14 -10.18 -3.56
CA VAL A 158 7.68 -10.26 -4.96
C VAL A 158 6.55 -11.27 -5.13
N ALA A 159 6.65 -12.45 -4.50
CA ALA A 159 5.56 -13.43 -4.50
C ALA A 159 4.27 -12.88 -3.87
N ASN A 160 4.40 -12.10 -2.78
CA ASN A 160 3.29 -11.42 -2.13
C ASN A 160 2.66 -10.32 -2.99
N MET A 161 3.46 -9.61 -3.79
CA MET A 161 2.93 -8.66 -4.78
C MET A 161 2.05 -9.38 -5.80
N ALA A 162 2.52 -10.52 -6.33
CA ALA A 162 1.71 -11.34 -7.23
C ALA A 162 0.42 -11.86 -6.57
N LEU A 163 0.49 -12.28 -5.30
CA LEU A 163 -0.68 -12.71 -4.53
C LEU A 163 -1.72 -11.58 -4.36
N ALA A 164 -1.25 -10.38 -4.04
CA ALA A 164 -2.10 -9.20 -3.85
C ALA A 164 -2.85 -8.81 -5.13
N VAL A 165 -2.21 -8.95 -6.30
CA VAL A 165 -2.83 -8.69 -7.61
C VAL A 165 -4.14 -9.47 -7.77
N PHE A 166 -4.18 -10.75 -7.40
CA PHE A 166 -5.41 -11.54 -7.52
C PHE A 166 -6.58 -10.98 -6.69
N GLY A 167 -6.31 -10.56 -5.45
CA GLY A 167 -7.33 -9.98 -4.58
C GLY A 167 -7.85 -8.64 -5.09
N TYR A 168 -6.96 -7.83 -5.65
CA TYR A 168 -7.32 -6.51 -6.19
C TYR A 168 -8.02 -6.61 -7.54
N LEU A 169 -7.58 -7.49 -8.44
CA LEU A 169 -8.25 -7.73 -9.72
C LEU A 169 -9.68 -8.22 -9.54
N ARG A 170 -9.97 -9.00 -8.49
CA ARG A 170 -11.35 -9.39 -8.14
C ARG A 170 -12.24 -8.17 -7.90
N VAL A 171 -11.77 -7.18 -7.14
CA VAL A 171 -12.52 -5.95 -6.87
C VAL A 171 -12.68 -5.11 -8.13
N ILE A 172 -11.60 -4.96 -8.92
CA ILE A 172 -11.61 -4.21 -10.18
C ILE A 172 -12.61 -4.83 -11.16
N ARG A 173 -12.61 -6.16 -11.29
CA ARG A 173 -13.59 -6.89 -12.09
C ARG A 173 -15.01 -6.56 -11.67
N THR A 174 -15.32 -6.61 -10.38
CA THR A 174 -16.68 -6.30 -9.92
C THR A 174 -17.10 -4.86 -10.20
N VAL A 175 -16.21 -3.88 -10.01
CA VAL A 175 -16.51 -2.47 -10.27
C VAL A 175 -16.85 -2.18 -11.76
N PHE A 176 -16.24 -2.91 -12.70
CA PHE A 176 -16.32 -2.61 -14.14
C PHE A 176 -17.13 -3.62 -14.97
N LEU A 177 -17.07 -4.90 -14.63
CA LEU A 177 -17.57 -5.99 -15.46
C LEU A 177 -18.87 -6.61 -14.92
N ASP A 178 -19.11 -6.55 -13.61
CA ASP A 178 -20.33 -7.13 -13.03
C ASP A 178 -21.52 -6.18 -13.22
N SER A 179 -22.70 -6.75 -13.50
CA SER A 179 -23.95 -6.01 -13.63
C SER A 179 -24.37 -5.38 -12.29
N PRO A 180 -24.83 -4.12 -12.28
CA PRO A 180 -25.27 -3.46 -11.06
C PRO A 180 -26.41 -4.25 -10.39
N VAL A 181 -26.29 -4.46 -9.08
CA VAL A 181 -27.30 -5.15 -8.28
C VAL A 181 -28.50 -4.24 -7.98
N PHE A 182 -28.28 -2.93 -7.99
CA PHE A 182 -29.27 -1.88 -7.78
C PHE A 182 -28.87 -0.61 -8.56
N GLU A 183 -29.83 0.26 -8.84
CA GLU A 183 -29.55 1.60 -9.36
C GLU A 183 -29.08 2.51 -8.22
N VAL A 184 -27.95 3.20 -8.43
CA VAL A 184 -27.35 4.07 -7.42
C VAL A 184 -27.47 5.51 -7.86
N VAL A 185 -28.02 6.36 -6.99
CA VAL A 185 -27.98 7.82 -7.19
C VAL A 185 -26.52 8.27 -7.19
N PRO A 186 -26.06 9.07 -8.18
CA PRO A 186 -24.69 9.52 -8.25
C PRO A 186 -24.17 10.08 -6.93
N VAL A 187 -23.02 9.58 -6.47
CA VAL A 187 -22.44 9.96 -5.19
C VAL A 187 -22.06 11.43 -5.21
N ARG A 188 -22.73 12.24 -4.38
CA ARG A 188 -22.37 13.63 -4.14
C ARG A 188 -21.27 13.68 -3.08
N LEU A 189 -20.12 14.24 -3.46
CA LEU A 189 -18.97 14.40 -2.57
C LEU A 189 -18.89 15.84 -2.07
N ASP A 190 -18.62 15.99 -0.78
CA ASP A 190 -18.21 17.27 -0.22
C ASP A 190 -16.90 17.74 -0.86
N GLY A 191 -16.72 19.06 -1.01
CA GLY A 191 -15.58 19.64 -1.71
C GLY A 191 -14.22 19.17 -1.17
N GLY A 192 -14.10 19.02 0.16
CA GLY A 192 -12.89 18.52 0.80
C GLY A 192 -12.56 17.07 0.48
N ILE A 193 -13.57 16.19 0.46
CA ILE A 193 -13.39 14.77 0.12
C ILE A 193 -12.99 14.64 -1.36
N ARG A 194 -13.65 15.40 -2.24
CA ARG A 194 -13.31 15.43 -3.66
C ARG A 194 -11.88 15.90 -3.91
N ALA A 195 -11.44 16.95 -3.20
CA ALA A 195 -10.07 17.45 -3.28
C ALA A 195 -9.05 16.41 -2.80
N ALA A 196 -9.33 15.73 -1.67
CA ALA A 196 -8.45 14.68 -1.15
C ALA A 196 -8.33 13.48 -2.11
N ILE A 197 -9.44 13.01 -2.69
CA ILE A 197 -9.45 11.92 -3.67
C ILE A 197 -8.74 12.33 -4.96
N GLY A 198 -8.94 13.57 -5.42
CA GLY A 198 -8.25 14.13 -6.59
C GLY A 198 -6.74 14.21 -6.38
N LEU A 199 -6.31 14.76 -5.23
CA LEU A 199 -4.90 14.84 -4.86
C LEU A 199 -4.26 13.46 -4.74
N ALA A 200 -4.95 12.50 -4.12
CA ALA A 200 -4.48 11.12 -4.04
C ALA A 200 -4.32 10.49 -5.43
N SER A 201 -5.28 10.69 -6.34
CA SER A 201 -5.22 10.15 -7.71
C SER A 201 -4.03 10.72 -8.48
N VAL A 202 -3.86 12.04 -8.45
CA VAL A 202 -2.71 12.71 -9.08
C VAL A 202 -1.41 12.24 -8.44
N GLY A 203 -1.35 12.18 -7.12
CA GLY A 203 -0.20 11.68 -6.37
C GLY A 203 0.19 10.27 -6.81
N ILE A 204 -0.76 9.33 -6.87
CA ILE A 204 -0.52 7.93 -7.26
C ILE A 204 0.11 7.81 -8.66
N VAL A 205 -0.35 8.62 -9.62
CA VAL A 205 0.11 8.57 -11.01
C VAL A 205 1.46 9.29 -11.19
N PHE A 206 1.60 10.47 -10.62
CA PHE A 206 2.78 11.32 -10.82
C PHE A 206 3.94 11.02 -9.87
N MET A 207 3.73 10.20 -8.83
CA MET A 207 4.79 9.81 -7.90
C MET A 207 6.01 9.22 -8.59
N GLY A 208 5.82 8.46 -9.68
CA GLY A 208 6.93 7.89 -10.45
C GLY A 208 7.86 8.95 -11.03
N LEU A 209 7.31 10.09 -11.45
CA LEU A 209 8.07 11.24 -11.94
C LEU A 209 8.72 12.01 -10.79
N LEU A 210 8.09 12.02 -9.62
CA LEU A 210 8.58 12.70 -8.42
C LEU A 210 9.61 11.87 -7.64
N MET A 211 9.89 10.63 -8.06
CA MET A 211 10.70 9.69 -7.27
C MET A 211 12.13 10.17 -7.03
N GLY A 212 12.79 10.78 -8.03
CA GLY A 212 14.13 11.35 -7.87
C GLY A 212 14.17 12.43 -6.78
N PRO A 213 13.36 13.50 -6.91
CA PRO A 213 13.22 14.52 -5.88
C PRO A 213 12.82 13.97 -4.51
N LEU A 214 11.88 13.01 -4.46
CA LEU A 214 11.41 12.44 -3.20
C LEU A 214 12.50 11.61 -2.49
N TYR A 215 13.27 10.84 -3.25
CA TYR A 215 14.39 10.07 -2.72
C TYR A 215 15.51 11.00 -2.23
N ALA A 216 15.79 12.08 -2.97
CA ALA A 216 16.72 13.12 -2.51
C ALA A 216 16.24 13.77 -1.21
N ALA A 217 14.98 14.18 -1.11
CA ALA A 217 14.36 14.71 0.12
C ALA A 217 14.45 13.70 1.29
N ALA A 218 14.16 12.43 1.03
CA ALA A 218 14.26 11.36 2.02
C ALA A 218 15.71 11.08 2.46
N SER A 219 16.70 11.33 1.59
CA SER A 219 18.11 11.22 1.93
C SER A 219 18.58 12.34 2.87
N TYR A 220 18.05 13.57 2.72
CA TYR A 220 18.25 14.65 3.69
C TYR A 220 17.60 14.33 5.05
N GLY A 221 16.38 13.79 5.05
CA GLY A 221 15.70 13.35 6.28
C GLY A 221 16.45 12.23 7.01
N ARG A 222 17.10 11.32 6.27
CA ARG A 222 17.99 10.29 6.83
C ARG A 222 19.18 10.92 7.56
N ALA A 223 19.82 11.94 6.98
CA ALA A 223 20.96 12.61 7.61
C ALA A 223 20.58 13.24 8.95
N ALA A 224 19.40 13.88 9.04
CA ALA A 224 18.90 14.47 10.28
C ALA A 224 18.55 13.44 11.39
N LEU A 225 18.29 12.18 11.04
CA LEU A 225 17.95 11.11 11.99
C LEU A 225 19.16 10.36 12.56
N LEU A 226 20.33 10.50 11.91
CA LEU A 226 21.58 9.83 12.29
C LEU A 226 22.55 10.73 13.08
N HIS A 227 22.23 12.03 13.19
CA HIS A 227 22.83 12.97 14.15
C HIS A 227 21.95 13.10 15.40
#